data_AF-A0A524J190-F1
#
_entry.id   AF-A0A524J190-F1
#
_cell.length_a   1.000
_cell.length_b   1.000
_cell.length_c   1.000
_cell.angle_alpha   90.00
_cell.angle_beta   90.00
_cell.angle_gamma   90.00
#
_symmetry.space_group_name_H-M   'P 1'
#
loop_
_entity.id
_entity.type
_entity.pdbx_description
1 polymer ?
#
loop_
_entity_poly.entity_id
_entity_poly.type
_entity_poly.pdbx_seq_one_letter_code
_entity_poly.pdbx_strand_id
1 'polypeptide(L)'
;MVKDARSTGNLFRGIELILRDRHPRDAQVITQRICGVCPQSHAMAASLTLDDAFGIAAKIPDNARIIRNLITGAHVMQDHILHFYQL
;
A
#
# COMPACT_ATOMS: atom_id res chain seq x y z
N MET A 1 34.30 13.56 3.15
CA MET A 1 33.91 12.23 2.62
C MET A 1 33.43 11.38 3.77
N VAL A 2 32.25 10.75 3.64
CA VAL A 2 31.81 9.71 4.57
C VAL A 2 32.79 8.54 4.49
N LYS A 3 33.23 8.01 5.64
CA LYS A 3 34.18 6.88 5.74
C LYS A 3 33.48 5.55 6.08
N ASP A 4 32.36 5.60 6.81
CA ASP A 4 31.46 4.47 7.10
C ASP A 4 30.06 5.00 7.43
N ALA A 5 29.01 4.19 7.22
CA ALA A 5 27.62 4.50 7.58
C ALA A 5 26.80 3.22 7.83
N ARG A 6 25.89 3.25 8.82
CA ARG A 6 24.99 2.14 9.16
C ARG A 6 23.54 2.64 9.29
N SER A 7 22.58 1.82 8.85
CA SER A 7 21.14 2.08 8.99
C SER A 7 20.48 0.88 9.67
N THR A 8 19.59 1.12 10.62
CA THR A 8 18.90 0.05 11.36
C THR A 8 17.45 0.46 11.64
N GLY A 9 16.51 -0.43 11.31
CA GLY A 9 15.09 -0.29 11.67
C GLY A 9 14.79 -1.11 12.92
N ASN A 10 14.37 -0.45 14.00
CA ASN A 10 14.21 -1.07 15.31
C ASN A 10 12.77 -1.52 15.62
N LEU A 11 11.90 -1.62 14.61
CA LEU A 11 10.50 -1.99 14.77
C LEU A 11 10.10 -3.10 13.81
N PHE A 12 9.43 -4.13 14.35
CA PHE A 12 8.82 -5.21 13.59
C PHE A 12 7.38 -5.44 14.07
N ARG A 13 6.45 -5.62 13.12
CA ARG A 13 5.03 -5.92 13.42
C ARG A 13 4.53 -7.21 12.77
N GLY A 14 5.26 -7.77 11.80
CA GLY A 14 4.92 -9.07 11.20
C GLY A 14 3.58 -9.12 10.46
N ILE A 15 3.25 -8.11 9.66
CA ILE A 15 1.97 -8.07 8.90
C ILE A 15 1.81 -9.31 8.00
N GLU A 16 2.90 -9.80 7.40
CA GLU A 16 2.91 -11.02 6.58
C GLU A 16 2.50 -12.28 7.38
N LEU A 17 2.88 -12.34 8.67
CA LEU A 17 2.47 -13.42 9.56
C LEU A 17 1.00 -13.29 9.95
N ILE A 18 0.53 -12.06 10.20
CA ILE A 18 -0.87 -11.76 10.56
C ILE A 18 -1.85 -12.12 9.42
N LEU A 19 -1.40 -12.03 8.17
CA LEU A 19 -2.20 -12.35 6.98
C LEU A 19 -2.40 -13.86 6.76
N ARG A 20 -1.59 -14.72 7.38
CA ARG A 20 -1.75 -16.18 7.25
C ARG A 20 -3.10 -16.61 7.78
N ASP A 21 -3.72 -17.55 7.06
CA ASP A 21 -5.02 -18.14 7.40
C ASP A 21 -6.19 -17.13 7.52
N ARG A 22 -5.99 -15.89 7.06
CA ARG A 22 -7.05 -14.90 6.91
C ARG A 22 -7.79 -15.10 5.60
N HIS A 23 -9.04 -14.65 5.57
CA HIS A 23 -9.76 -14.59 4.31
C HIS A 23 -9.01 -13.63 3.36
N PRO A 24 -8.67 -14.01 2.11
CA PRO A 24 -7.83 -13.19 1.23
C PRO A 24 -8.34 -11.76 1.04
N ARG A 25 -9.66 -11.58 0.94
CA ARG A 25 -10.32 -10.25 0.87
C ARG A 25 -9.97 -9.30 2.03
N ASP A 26 -9.62 -9.82 3.22
CA ASP A 26 -9.24 -8.98 4.35
C ASP A 26 -7.89 -8.31 4.14
N ALA A 27 -7.05 -8.83 3.22
CA ALA A 27 -5.72 -8.31 2.95
C ALA A 27 -5.76 -6.82 2.57
N GLN A 28 -6.74 -6.40 1.77
CA GLN A 28 -6.87 -5.00 1.33
C GLN A 28 -7.01 -4.02 2.51
N VAL A 29 -7.66 -4.44 3.58
CA VAL A 29 -7.88 -3.60 4.78
C VAL A 29 -6.69 -3.74 5.74
N ILE A 30 -6.20 -4.96 5.95
CA ILE A 30 -5.10 -5.25 6.88
C ILE A 30 -3.80 -4.57 6.42
N THR A 31 -3.45 -4.65 5.14
CA THR A 31 -2.16 -4.13 4.63
C THR A 31 -2.07 -2.61 4.68
N GLN A 32 -3.18 -1.88 4.67
CA GLN A 32 -3.17 -0.42 4.89
C GLN A 32 -2.51 -0.04 6.23
N ARG A 33 -2.53 -0.94 7.22
CA ARG A 33 -1.94 -0.68 8.53
C ARG A 33 -0.43 -0.89 8.52
N ILE A 34 0.18 -1.28 7.40
CA ILE A 34 1.65 -1.30 7.26
C ILE A 34 2.24 0.10 7.38
N CYS A 35 1.58 1.15 6.87
CA CYS A 35 2.08 2.51 6.97
C CYS A 35 0.93 3.50 7.15
N GLY A 36 1.05 4.39 8.14
CA GLY A 36 0.06 5.45 8.36
C GLY A 36 0.17 6.61 7.37
N VAL A 37 1.32 6.75 6.69
CA VAL A 37 1.56 7.81 5.70
C VAL A 37 1.16 7.37 4.30
N CYS A 38 1.46 6.12 3.91
CA CYS A 38 1.10 5.57 2.60
C CYS A 38 0.14 4.36 2.65
N PRO A 39 -0.98 4.43 3.40
CA PRO A 39 -1.91 3.29 3.52
C PRO A 39 -2.53 2.93 2.17
N GLN A 40 -2.78 3.93 1.31
CA GLN A 40 -3.41 3.74 0.01
C GLN A 40 -2.55 2.89 -0.93
N SER A 41 -1.23 3.05 -0.92
CA SER A 41 -0.31 2.24 -1.73
C SER A 41 -0.40 0.76 -1.37
N HIS A 42 -0.46 0.43 -0.07
CA HIS A 42 -0.63 -0.95 0.39
C HIS A 42 -2.01 -1.53 0.07
N ALA A 43 -3.07 -0.73 0.18
CA ALA A 43 -4.42 -1.10 -0.26
C ALA A 43 -4.47 -1.40 -1.76
N MET A 44 -3.82 -0.55 -2.57
CA MET A 44 -3.81 -0.68 -4.03
C MET A 44 -3.04 -1.92 -4.47
N ALA A 45 -1.86 -2.16 -3.89
CA ALA A 45 -1.09 -3.38 -4.14
C ALA A 45 -1.91 -4.64 -3.79
N ALA A 46 -2.51 -4.67 -2.59
CA ALA A 46 -3.34 -5.80 -2.18
C ALA A 46 -4.56 -6.01 -3.09
N SER A 47 -5.22 -4.93 -3.51
CA SER A 47 -6.35 -5.00 -4.45
C SER A 47 -5.94 -5.61 -5.79
N LEU A 48 -4.83 -5.15 -6.37
CA LEU A 48 -4.34 -5.66 -7.65
C LEU A 48 -3.92 -7.14 -7.54
N THR A 49 -3.27 -7.54 -6.44
CA THR A 49 -2.94 -8.94 -6.18
C THR A 49 -4.19 -9.81 -6.04
N LEU A 50 -5.24 -9.31 -5.37
CA LEU A 50 -6.50 -10.05 -5.23
C LEU A 50 -7.26 -10.16 -6.56
N ASP A 51 -7.24 -9.11 -7.38
CA ASP A 51 -7.86 -9.14 -8.71
C ASP A 51 -7.20 -10.20 -9.60
N ASP A 52 -5.88 -10.31 -9.55
CA ASP A 52 -5.11 -11.35 -10.25
C ASP A 52 -5.39 -12.74 -9.67
N ALA A 53 -5.29 -12.90 -8.35
CA ALA A 53 -5.51 -14.17 -7.67
C ALA A 53 -6.93 -14.73 -7.86
N PHE A 54 -7.93 -13.87 -8.02
CA PHE A 54 -9.31 -14.26 -8.30
C PHE A 54 -9.62 -14.40 -9.79
N GLY A 55 -8.66 -14.15 -10.69
CA GLY A 55 -8.86 -14.24 -12.15
C GLY A 55 -9.85 -13.20 -12.67
N ILE A 56 -9.95 -12.04 -12.03
CA ILE A 56 -10.86 -10.95 -12.38
C ILE A 56 -10.14 -9.68 -12.85
N ALA A 57 -8.80 -9.68 -12.93
CA ALA A 57 -8.02 -8.51 -13.35
C ALA A 57 -8.51 -7.90 -14.68
N ALA A 58 -8.83 -8.73 -15.67
CA ALA A 58 -9.37 -8.28 -16.96
C ALA A 58 -10.87 -7.88 -16.92
N LYS A 59 -11.56 -8.07 -15.79
CA LYS A 59 -12.99 -7.82 -15.60
C LYS A 59 -13.28 -6.58 -14.76
N ILE A 60 -12.24 -5.91 -14.26
CA ILE A 60 -12.41 -4.67 -13.50
C ILE A 60 -12.98 -3.59 -14.43
N PRO A 61 -14.16 -3.01 -14.12
CA PRO A 61 -14.75 -1.97 -14.95
C PRO A 61 -13.82 -0.76 -15.08
N ASP A 62 -13.82 -0.10 -16.23
CA ASP A 62 -12.96 1.07 -16.48
C ASP A 62 -13.18 2.17 -15.44
N ASN A 63 -14.43 2.41 -15.02
CA ASN A 63 -14.74 3.37 -13.97
C ASN A 63 -14.08 3.01 -12.63
N ALA A 64 -13.97 1.72 -12.30
CA ALA A 64 -13.29 1.28 -11.09
C ALA A 64 -11.77 1.50 -11.18
N ARG A 65 -11.16 1.24 -12.35
CA ARG A 65 -9.75 1.54 -12.61
C ARG A 65 -9.46 3.05 -12.53
N ILE A 66 -10.34 3.88 -13.11
CA ILE A 66 -10.21 5.34 -13.05
C ILE A 66 -10.31 5.84 -11.61
N ILE A 67 -11.29 5.36 -10.83
CA ILE A 67 -11.42 5.73 -9.41
C ILE A 67 -10.16 5.33 -8.63
N ARG A 68 -9.63 4.12 -8.83
CA ARG A 68 -8.38 3.67 -8.20
C ARG A 68 -7.20 4.58 -8.53
N ASN A 69 -7.09 5.03 -9.78
CA ASN A 69 -6.07 5.98 -10.21
C ASN A 69 -6.25 7.36 -9.55
N LEU A 70 -7.49 7.86 -9.45
CA LEU A 70 -7.79 9.13 -8.79
C LEU A 70 -7.41 9.10 -7.31
N ILE A 71 -7.75 8.03 -6.58
CA ILE A 71 -7.40 7.91 -5.16
C ILE A 71 -5.87 7.82 -4.99
N THR A 72 -5.19 7.08 -5.87
CA THR A 72 -3.71 7.00 -5.84
C THR A 72 -3.07 8.35 -6.15
N GLY A 73 -3.56 9.08 -7.15
CA GLY A 73 -3.07 10.41 -7.50
C GLY A 73 -3.27 11.42 -6.37
N ALA A 74 -4.44 11.41 -5.72
CA ALA A 74 -4.72 12.26 -4.56
C ALA A 74 -3.75 11.98 -3.40
N HIS A 75 -3.43 10.69 -3.15
CA HIS A 75 -2.47 10.30 -2.12
C HIS A 75 -1.05 10.79 -2.45
N VAL A 76 -0.59 10.65 -3.70
CA VAL A 76 0.73 11.14 -4.12
C VAL A 76 0.85 12.65 -3.87
N MET A 77 -0.17 13.43 -4.23
CA MET A 77 -0.17 14.88 -3.99
C MET A 77 -0.08 15.19 -2.48
N GLN A 78 -0.90 14.51 -1.66
CA GLN A 78 -0.90 14.71 -0.21
C GLN A 78 0.45 14.33 0.42
N ASP A 79 1.03 13.19 0.02
CA ASP A 79 2.29 12.66 0.57
C ASP A 79 3.47 13.58 0.24
N HIS A 80 3.55 14.10 -0.98
CA HIS A 80 4.64 14.98 -1.40
C HIS A 80 4.55 16.36 -0.75
N ILE A 81 3.34 16.91 -0.62
CA ILE A 81 3.14 18.17 0.11
C ILE A 81 3.51 17.98 1.59
N LEU A 82 3.06 16.88 2.20
CA LEU A 82 3.39 16.55 3.59
C LEU A 82 4.91 16.44 3.79
N HIS A 83 5.57 15.66 2.94
CA HIS A 83 7.02 15.47 3.02
C HIS A 83 7.79 16.77 2.78
N PHE A 84 7.36 17.62 1.85
CA PHE A 84 8.11 18.85 1.54
C PHE A 84 7.98 19.94 2.61
N TYR A 85 6.81 20.07 3.25
CA TYR A 85 6.54 21.17 4.17
C TYR A 85 6.61 20.78 5.65
N GLN A 86 6.39 19.51 6.00
CA GLN A 86 6.34 19.07 7.40
C GLN A 86 7.48 18.14 7.83
N LEU A 87 8.29 17.61 6.90
CA LEU A 87 9.44 16.73 7.19
C LEU A 87 10.72 17.26 6.52
#